data_AF-A0A1F8GK16-F1
#
_entry.id   AF-A0A1F8GK16-F1
#
_cell.length_a   1.000
_cell.length_b   1.000
_cell.length_c   1.000
_cell.angle_alpha   90.00
_cell.angle_beta   90.00
_cell.angle_gamma   90.00
#
_symmetry.space_group_name_H-M   'P 1'
#
loop_
_entity.id
_entity.type
_entity.pdbx_description
1 polymer ?
#
loop_
_entity_poly.entity_id
_entity_poly.type
_entity_poly.pdbx_seq_one_letter_code
_entity_poly.pdbx_strand_id
1 'polypeptide(L)'
;MSKTYKGIAIFGTPASGKTAISLKLEKRLPGSKHLEVFDELIEPTLRKSPHIKGESVRERARQVFGYLKNKYGQSAIGKLVTGIHKRKYKKQFIIISGIRGLENAQYLKREGYLIVFLSVPASAGVKRLMEREGYSKDAAVKDYKEEETIYKTSKVKSIADLILDTSGKDPMRPAAALLRFLGKYECKKCVNNIENPVISIDKDGLCQTCALYKSKFNPKVFRKELKFFKAFANRRGKYNAMVGISGGKDSTAVLYRMVKFGFRPLAFTFDTGYYSDHIFSRSAEMAENLGVSHERIDIRTYVRKIDRISYRKTAELYDLPYSDKLQARFRGLYEEGREHYSVKCGHSIPFVRTCQLCRRVVIRAYYGEAVKRGINLVVLGINEWTGLSRNNFTAIRKLKPFKNKPAVYIVHLPFLIQAKIGDTQKILRKIGWKEPRGELLIESNANSCLFARAAENKARKLLGFHPDSTRLGREVTASFISKEQALKALRKRHGYSYSVREVLEKAGVTIALP
;
A
#
# COMPACT_ATOMS: atom_id res chain seq x y z
N MET A 1 -3.94 9.89 -23.85
CA MET A 1 -5.33 10.11 -23.40
C MET A 1 -5.85 8.82 -22.77
N SER A 2 -6.26 8.80 -21.50
CA SER A 2 -6.78 7.57 -20.86
C SER A 2 -8.16 7.27 -21.42
N LYS A 3 -8.35 6.12 -22.09
CA LYS A 3 -9.68 5.66 -22.48
C LYS A 3 -10.54 5.48 -21.22
N THR A 4 -11.63 6.24 -21.12
CA THR A 4 -12.64 6.09 -20.07
C THR A 4 -13.66 5.04 -20.49
N TYR A 5 -13.64 3.88 -19.85
CA TYR A 5 -14.60 2.80 -20.11
C TYR A 5 -15.89 3.03 -19.29
N LYS A 6 -17.05 2.68 -19.87
CA LYS A 6 -18.36 2.73 -19.18
C LYS A 6 -18.59 1.52 -18.27
N GLY A 7 -17.82 0.45 -18.49
CA GLY A 7 -17.93 -0.82 -17.77
C GLY A 7 -16.94 -1.83 -18.33
N ILE A 8 -16.99 -3.05 -17.80
CA ILE A 8 -16.17 -4.20 -18.21
C ILE A 8 -17.10 -5.29 -18.72
N ALA A 9 -16.74 -5.93 -19.83
CA ALA A 9 -17.37 -7.16 -20.28
C ALA A 9 -16.36 -8.30 -20.25
N ILE A 10 -16.64 -9.31 -19.42
CA ILE A 10 -15.72 -10.42 -19.17
C ILE A 10 -16.15 -11.64 -19.99
N PHE A 11 -15.37 -11.91 -21.03
CA PHE A 11 -15.44 -13.11 -21.86
C PHE A 11 -14.37 -14.10 -21.43
N GLY A 12 -14.45 -15.32 -21.96
CA GLY A 12 -13.41 -16.31 -21.75
C GLY A 12 -13.88 -17.72 -22.06
N THR A 13 -12.90 -18.60 -22.16
CA THR A 13 -13.07 -20.04 -22.34
C THR A 13 -14.03 -20.67 -21.33
N PRO A 14 -14.66 -21.82 -21.63
CA PRO A 14 -15.50 -22.53 -20.66
C PRO A 14 -14.74 -22.77 -19.34
N ALA A 15 -15.44 -22.59 -18.21
CA ALA A 15 -14.88 -22.69 -16.86
C ALA A 15 -13.66 -21.78 -16.54
N SER A 16 -13.49 -20.67 -17.24
CA SER A 16 -12.41 -19.70 -16.99
C SER A 16 -12.55 -18.83 -15.73
N GLY A 17 -13.64 -18.96 -14.96
CA GLY A 17 -13.84 -18.21 -13.70
C GLY A 17 -14.44 -16.80 -13.84
N LYS A 18 -15.17 -16.52 -14.93
CA LYS A 18 -15.78 -15.21 -15.23
C LYS A 18 -16.56 -14.61 -14.06
N THR A 19 -17.60 -15.29 -13.59
CA THR A 19 -18.47 -14.83 -12.49
C THR A 19 -17.69 -14.61 -11.19
N ALA A 20 -16.76 -15.51 -10.86
CA ALA A 20 -15.93 -15.36 -9.66
C ALA A 20 -15.06 -14.09 -9.72
N ILE A 21 -14.48 -13.78 -10.87
CA ILE A 21 -13.70 -12.54 -11.07
C ILE A 21 -14.63 -11.32 -11.03
N SER A 22 -15.81 -11.36 -11.67
CA SER A 22 -16.79 -10.27 -11.63
C SER A 22 -17.18 -9.87 -10.20
N LEU A 23 -17.53 -10.85 -9.37
CA LEU A 23 -17.91 -10.62 -7.96
C LEU A 23 -16.77 -10.03 -7.13
N LYS A 24 -15.52 -10.42 -7.42
CA LYS A 24 -14.34 -9.84 -6.75
C LYS A 24 -14.07 -8.40 -7.20
N LEU A 25 -14.28 -8.10 -8.48
CA LEU A 25 -14.16 -6.73 -9.01
C LEU A 25 -15.24 -5.82 -8.43
N GLU A 26 -16.48 -6.28 -8.35
CA GLU A 26 -17.59 -5.49 -7.78
C GLU A 26 -17.28 -5.06 -6.34
N LYS A 27 -16.77 -5.99 -5.52
CA LYS A 27 -16.33 -5.71 -4.14
C LYS A 27 -15.19 -4.70 -4.04
N ARG A 28 -14.42 -4.48 -5.11
CA ARG A 28 -13.19 -3.67 -5.12
C ARG A 28 -13.33 -2.37 -5.92
N LEU A 29 -14.38 -2.23 -6.72
CA LEU A 29 -14.70 -1.03 -7.50
C LEU A 29 -15.91 -0.33 -6.88
N PRO A 30 -15.72 0.70 -6.04
CA PRO A 30 -16.82 1.40 -5.39
C PRO A 30 -17.81 1.97 -6.40
N GLY A 31 -19.11 1.77 -6.17
CA GLY A 31 -20.18 2.25 -7.06
C GLY A 31 -20.35 1.44 -8.35
N SER A 32 -19.57 0.37 -8.54
CA SER A 32 -19.81 -0.59 -9.61
C SER A 32 -20.95 -1.56 -9.29
N LYS A 33 -21.50 -2.20 -10.33
CA LYS A 33 -22.52 -3.24 -10.19
C LYS A 33 -22.21 -4.42 -11.11
N HIS A 34 -22.24 -5.62 -10.56
CA HIS A 34 -22.14 -6.86 -11.34
C HIS A 34 -23.51 -7.19 -11.94
N LEU A 35 -23.51 -7.44 -13.25
CA LEU A 35 -24.64 -7.89 -14.05
C LEU A 35 -24.30 -9.25 -14.63
N GLU A 36 -24.94 -10.30 -14.09
CA GLU A 36 -24.86 -11.66 -14.61
C GLU A 36 -25.96 -11.85 -15.66
N VAL A 37 -25.57 -12.12 -16.91
CA VAL A 37 -26.52 -12.24 -18.03
C VAL A 37 -27.50 -13.39 -17.81
N PHE A 38 -27.05 -14.47 -17.17
CA PHE A 38 -27.93 -15.58 -16.88
C PHE A 38 -29.11 -15.13 -15.99
N ASP A 39 -28.82 -14.49 -14.85
CA ASP A 39 -29.82 -14.09 -13.86
C ASP A 39 -30.74 -12.97 -14.38
N GLU A 40 -30.19 -11.99 -15.10
CA GLU A 40 -30.96 -10.80 -15.51
C GLU A 40 -31.74 -11.00 -16.83
N LEU A 41 -31.36 -11.96 -17.67
CA LEU A 41 -31.97 -12.17 -18.99
C LEU A 41 -32.44 -13.60 -19.23
N ILE A 42 -31.61 -14.59 -18.95
CA ILE A 42 -31.87 -15.97 -19.36
C ILE A 42 -32.87 -16.65 -18.42
N GLU A 43 -32.65 -16.59 -17.12
CA GLU A 43 -33.55 -17.20 -16.13
C GLU A 43 -34.99 -16.62 -16.21
N PRO A 44 -35.19 -15.30 -16.29
CA PRO A 44 -36.53 -14.74 -16.50
C PRO A 44 -37.18 -15.20 -17.81
N THR A 45 -36.39 -15.37 -18.87
CA THR A 45 -36.90 -15.86 -20.16
C THR A 45 -37.30 -17.34 -20.06
N LEU A 46 -36.50 -18.17 -19.39
CA LEU A 46 -36.81 -19.58 -19.14
C LEU A 46 -38.10 -19.74 -18.34
N ARG A 47 -38.32 -18.94 -17.29
CA ARG A 47 -39.56 -18.95 -16.50
C ARG A 47 -40.79 -18.59 -17.34
N LYS A 48 -40.63 -17.72 -18.34
CA LYS A 48 -41.71 -17.30 -19.26
C LYS A 48 -41.89 -18.23 -20.47
N SER A 49 -41.00 -19.21 -20.64
CA SER A 49 -41.01 -20.13 -21.78
C SER A 49 -40.85 -21.58 -21.30
N PRO A 50 -41.84 -22.12 -20.55
CA PRO A 50 -41.75 -23.46 -19.95
C PRO A 50 -41.65 -24.60 -20.98
N HIS A 51 -41.94 -24.32 -22.26
CA HIS A 51 -41.81 -25.25 -23.37
C HIS A 51 -40.36 -25.51 -23.81
N ILE A 52 -39.38 -24.73 -23.30
CA ILE A 52 -37.94 -24.95 -23.55
C ILE A 52 -37.47 -26.14 -22.69
N LYS A 53 -37.43 -27.32 -23.30
CA LYS A 53 -37.02 -28.60 -22.67
C LYS A 53 -35.49 -28.78 -22.69
N GLY A 54 -34.93 -29.39 -21.65
CA GLY A 54 -33.52 -29.77 -21.58
C GLY A 54 -33.18 -30.41 -20.23
N GLU A 55 -32.21 -31.32 -20.22
CA GLU A 55 -31.84 -32.11 -19.04
C GLU A 55 -31.10 -31.27 -17.99
N SER A 56 -30.45 -30.19 -18.43
CA SER A 56 -29.72 -29.26 -17.53
C SER A 56 -30.13 -27.80 -17.72
N VAL A 57 -29.92 -26.99 -16.68
CA VAL A 57 -30.07 -25.52 -16.73
C VAL A 57 -29.19 -24.91 -17.83
N ARG A 58 -28.00 -25.48 -18.05
CA ARG A 58 -27.03 -25.00 -19.03
C ARG A 58 -27.47 -25.27 -20.47
N GLU A 59 -28.10 -26.41 -20.72
CA GLU A 59 -28.67 -26.75 -22.03
C GLU A 59 -29.84 -25.83 -22.37
N ARG A 60 -30.77 -25.64 -21.43
CA ARG A 60 -31.88 -24.69 -21.60
C ARG A 60 -31.40 -23.26 -21.81
N ALA A 61 -30.35 -22.85 -21.10
CA ALA A 61 -29.70 -21.56 -21.34
C ALA A 61 -29.21 -21.45 -22.80
N ARG A 62 -28.54 -22.49 -23.33
CA ARG A 62 -28.06 -22.48 -24.72
C ARG A 62 -29.19 -22.29 -25.73
N GLN A 63 -30.33 -22.93 -25.51
CA GLN A 63 -31.50 -22.78 -26.37
C GLN A 63 -32.03 -21.34 -26.34
N VAL A 64 -32.12 -20.70 -25.17
CA VAL A 64 -32.50 -19.27 -25.06
C VAL A 64 -31.49 -18.36 -25.75
N PHE A 65 -30.19 -18.60 -25.56
CA PHE A 65 -29.14 -17.85 -26.25
C PHE A 65 -29.29 -17.96 -27.78
N GLY A 66 -29.53 -19.17 -28.28
CA GLY A 66 -29.77 -19.44 -29.71
C GLY A 66 -31.02 -18.74 -30.23
N TYR A 67 -32.13 -18.83 -29.50
CA TYR A 67 -33.39 -18.16 -29.83
C TYR A 67 -33.23 -16.65 -29.95
N LEU A 68 -32.63 -16.01 -28.93
CA LEU A 68 -32.41 -14.56 -28.93
C LEU A 68 -31.51 -14.12 -30.08
N LYS A 69 -30.48 -14.91 -30.38
CA LYS A 69 -29.57 -14.68 -31.51
C LYS A 69 -30.29 -14.80 -32.86
N ASN A 70 -31.13 -15.82 -33.05
CA ASN A 70 -31.87 -16.03 -34.31
C ASN A 70 -32.94 -14.95 -34.52
N LYS A 71 -33.66 -14.57 -33.47
CA LYS A 71 -34.78 -13.63 -33.56
C LYS A 71 -34.35 -12.16 -33.61
N TYR A 72 -33.32 -11.78 -32.85
CA TYR A 72 -32.93 -10.38 -32.67
C TYR A 72 -31.50 -10.05 -33.17
N GLY A 73 -30.86 -11.02 -33.82
CA GLY A 73 -29.55 -10.91 -34.44
C GLY A 73 -28.37 -11.29 -33.53
N GLN A 74 -27.19 -11.43 -34.14
CA GLN A 74 -25.97 -11.95 -33.49
C GLN A 74 -25.51 -11.15 -32.25
N SER A 75 -25.82 -9.85 -32.19
CA SER A 75 -25.46 -8.98 -31.07
C SER A 75 -26.62 -8.70 -30.09
N ALA A 76 -27.70 -9.48 -30.13
CA ALA A 76 -28.93 -9.24 -29.38
C ALA A 76 -28.69 -9.07 -27.88
N ILE A 77 -27.88 -9.94 -27.30
CA ILE A 77 -27.61 -9.95 -25.86
C ILE A 77 -26.79 -8.73 -25.46
N GLY A 78 -25.79 -8.36 -26.27
CA GLY A 78 -25.06 -7.11 -26.10
C GLY A 78 -25.99 -5.89 -26.05
N LYS A 79 -26.94 -5.80 -27.00
CA LYS A 79 -27.94 -4.72 -27.05
C LYS A 79 -28.86 -4.70 -25.83
N LEU A 80 -29.32 -5.86 -25.37
CA LEU A 80 -30.18 -5.97 -24.19
C LEU A 80 -29.45 -5.54 -22.92
N VAL A 81 -28.21 -6.00 -22.72
CA VAL A 81 -27.39 -5.64 -21.56
C VAL A 81 -27.06 -4.15 -21.54
N THR A 82 -26.74 -3.53 -22.68
CA THR A 82 -26.51 -2.08 -22.74
C THR A 82 -27.81 -1.30 -22.49
N GLY A 83 -28.96 -1.82 -22.93
CA GLY A 83 -30.28 -1.27 -22.59
C GLY A 83 -30.55 -1.28 -21.09
N ILE A 84 -30.28 -2.41 -20.41
CA ILE A 84 -30.39 -2.53 -18.94
C ILE A 84 -29.46 -1.53 -18.26
N HIS A 85 -28.19 -1.44 -18.68
CA HIS A 85 -27.26 -0.46 -18.12
C HIS A 85 -27.81 0.97 -18.27
N LYS A 86 -28.23 1.37 -19.47
CA LYS A 86 -28.74 2.73 -19.75
C LYS A 86 -29.98 3.09 -18.93
N ARG A 87 -30.86 2.12 -18.64
CA ARG A 87 -32.14 2.34 -17.92
C ARG A 87 -32.02 2.17 -16.40
N LYS A 88 -31.48 1.04 -15.95
CA LYS A 88 -31.45 0.62 -14.53
C LYS A 88 -30.20 1.11 -13.80
N TYR A 89 -29.08 1.28 -14.51
CA TYR A 89 -27.78 1.51 -13.90
C TYR A 89 -27.02 2.71 -14.49
N LYS A 90 -27.73 3.71 -15.00
CA LYS A 90 -27.21 4.83 -15.83
C LYS A 90 -25.97 5.55 -15.28
N LYS A 91 -25.77 5.56 -13.96
CA LYS A 91 -24.66 6.25 -13.27
C LYS A 91 -23.61 5.30 -12.68
N GLN A 92 -23.74 3.99 -12.88
CA GLN A 92 -22.88 2.98 -12.27
C GLN A 92 -21.92 2.39 -13.29
N PHE A 93 -20.74 1.99 -12.82
CA PHE A 93 -19.79 1.25 -13.62
C PHE A 93 -20.21 -0.23 -13.67
N ILE A 94 -20.56 -0.77 -14.83
CA ILE A 94 -21.11 -2.13 -14.92
C ILE A 94 -20.03 -3.17 -15.21
N ILE A 95 -20.08 -4.29 -14.50
CA ILE A 95 -19.23 -5.47 -14.74
C ILE A 95 -20.15 -6.57 -15.29
N ILE A 96 -19.99 -6.94 -16.55
CA ILE A 96 -20.83 -7.92 -17.25
C ILE A 96 -20.13 -9.28 -17.28
N SER A 97 -20.81 -10.34 -16.84
CA SER A 97 -20.44 -11.73 -17.11
C SER A 97 -21.62 -12.55 -17.65
N GLY A 98 -21.36 -13.81 -18.00
CA GLY A 98 -22.36 -14.69 -18.62
C GLY A 98 -22.59 -14.44 -20.11
N ILE A 99 -21.98 -13.40 -20.68
CA ILE A 99 -22.09 -13.08 -22.10
C ILE A 99 -21.14 -13.91 -22.98
N ARG A 100 -21.56 -14.19 -24.22
CA ARG A 100 -20.84 -15.05 -25.18
C ARG A 100 -20.93 -14.50 -26.60
N GLY A 101 -20.03 -14.95 -27.47
CA GLY A 101 -20.02 -14.61 -28.90
C GLY A 101 -19.20 -13.37 -29.28
N LEU A 102 -18.58 -13.42 -30.46
CA LEU A 102 -17.72 -12.35 -30.99
C LEU A 102 -18.51 -11.07 -31.29
N GLU A 103 -19.69 -11.20 -31.85
CA GLU A 103 -20.52 -10.09 -32.30
C GLU A 103 -21.05 -9.27 -31.11
N ASN A 104 -21.39 -9.95 -30.00
CA ASN A 104 -21.71 -9.30 -28.74
C ASN A 104 -20.50 -8.53 -28.17
N ALA A 105 -19.30 -9.13 -28.22
CA ALA A 105 -18.07 -8.48 -27.77
C ALA A 105 -17.72 -7.24 -28.62
N GLN A 106 -17.83 -7.35 -29.95
CA GLN A 106 -17.62 -6.23 -30.87
C GLN A 106 -18.63 -5.09 -30.62
N TYR A 107 -19.90 -5.44 -30.41
CA TYR A 107 -20.93 -4.47 -30.08
C TYR A 107 -20.63 -3.74 -28.76
N LEU A 108 -20.33 -4.47 -27.68
CA LEU A 108 -19.97 -3.87 -26.39
C LEU A 108 -18.70 -3.01 -26.48
N LYS A 109 -17.72 -3.42 -27.28
CA LYS A 109 -16.51 -2.64 -27.52
C LYS A 109 -16.84 -1.29 -28.16
N ARG A 110 -17.70 -1.28 -29.20
CA ARG A 110 -18.19 -0.05 -29.84
C ARG A 110 -18.99 0.84 -28.88
N GLU A 111 -19.76 0.25 -27.97
CA GLU A 111 -20.52 0.99 -26.95
C GLU A 111 -19.64 1.57 -25.82
N GLY A 112 -18.34 1.28 -25.80
CA GLY A 112 -17.36 1.85 -24.86
C GLY A 112 -17.08 1.01 -23.62
N TYR A 113 -17.25 -0.32 -23.69
CA TYR A 113 -16.88 -1.24 -22.62
C TYR A 113 -15.47 -1.79 -22.83
N LEU A 114 -14.76 -2.03 -21.72
CA LEU A 114 -13.51 -2.76 -21.74
C LEU A 114 -13.79 -4.25 -21.99
N ILE A 115 -13.20 -4.82 -23.05
CA ILE A 115 -13.33 -6.25 -23.34
C ILE A 115 -12.19 -7.01 -22.68
N VAL A 116 -12.52 -7.86 -21.70
CA VAL A 116 -11.56 -8.72 -21.00
C VAL A 116 -11.78 -10.16 -21.43
N PHE A 117 -10.69 -10.86 -21.76
CA PHE A 117 -10.74 -12.28 -22.10
C PHE A 117 -9.96 -13.12 -21.09
N LEU A 118 -10.66 -14.03 -20.42
CA LEU A 118 -10.07 -15.00 -19.50
C LEU A 118 -9.68 -16.28 -20.24
N SER A 119 -8.39 -16.61 -20.18
CA SER A 119 -7.81 -17.78 -20.82
C SER A 119 -7.49 -18.84 -19.77
N VAL A 120 -7.89 -20.09 -20.03
CA VAL A 120 -7.47 -21.27 -19.26
C VAL A 120 -7.13 -22.38 -20.25
N PRO A 121 -6.09 -23.20 -20.01
CA PRO A 121 -5.83 -24.40 -20.81
C PRO A 121 -7.05 -25.33 -20.82
N ALA A 122 -7.31 -25.98 -21.95
CA ALA A 122 -8.48 -26.86 -22.10
C ALA A 122 -8.51 -27.98 -21.03
N SER A 123 -7.36 -28.57 -20.71
CA SER A 123 -7.22 -29.57 -19.64
C SER A 123 -7.69 -29.07 -18.28
N ALA A 124 -7.31 -27.84 -17.91
CA ALA A 124 -7.73 -27.21 -16.66
C ALA A 124 -9.21 -26.77 -16.70
N GLY A 125 -9.71 -26.32 -17.85
CA GLY A 125 -11.12 -26.02 -18.06
C GLY A 125 -12.03 -27.25 -17.90
N VAL A 126 -11.65 -28.37 -18.53
CA VAL A 126 -12.35 -29.66 -18.41
C VAL A 126 -12.36 -30.13 -16.96
N LYS A 127 -11.21 -30.08 -16.27
CA LYS A 127 -11.14 -30.45 -14.84
C LYS A 127 -12.11 -29.63 -13.98
N ARG A 128 -12.16 -28.31 -14.18
CA ARG A 128 -13.09 -27.43 -13.45
C ARG A 128 -14.56 -27.72 -13.77
N LEU A 129 -14.88 -28.14 -14.99
CA LEU A 129 -16.23 -28.56 -15.36
C LEU A 129 -16.61 -29.87 -14.66
N MET A 130 -15.69 -30.84 -14.61
CA MET A 130 -15.90 -32.09 -13.86
C MET A 130 -16.19 -31.81 -12.39
N GLU A 131 -15.38 -30.97 -11.74
CA GLU A 131 -15.54 -30.61 -10.33
C GLU A 131 -16.84 -29.85 -10.05
N ARG A 132 -17.25 -28.95 -10.95
CA ARG A 132 -18.41 -28.07 -10.73
C ARG A 132 -19.74 -28.74 -11.03
N GLU A 133 -19.80 -29.56 -12.08
CA GLU A 133 -21.04 -30.17 -12.57
C GLU A 133 -21.15 -31.67 -12.22
N GLY A 134 -20.11 -32.26 -11.63
CA GLY A 134 -20.06 -33.71 -11.38
C GLY A 134 -19.91 -34.56 -12.64
N TYR A 135 -19.45 -33.97 -13.75
CA TYR A 135 -19.34 -34.67 -15.04
C TYR A 135 -18.20 -35.71 -15.06
N SER A 136 -18.40 -36.78 -15.83
CA SER A 136 -17.29 -37.62 -16.29
C SER A 136 -16.34 -36.82 -17.18
N LYS A 137 -15.11 -37.30 -17.35
CA LYS A 137 -14.10 -36.64 -18.21
C LYS A 137 -14.62 -36.46 -19.63
N ASP A 138 -15.24 -37.48 -20.21
CA ASP A 138 -15.75 -37.44 -21.58
C ASP A 138 -16.94 -36.49 -21.75
N ALA A 139 -17.86 -36.47 -20.77
CA ALA A 139 -18.96 -35.53 -20.73
C ALA A 139 -18.47 -34.07 -20.63
N ALA A 140 -17.45 -33.82 -19.80
CA ALA A 140 -16.85 -32.50 -19.67
C ALA A 140 -16.10 -32.05 -20.93
N VAL A 141 -15.41 -32.96 -21.63
CA VAL A 141 -14.75 -32.68 -22.93
C VAL A 141 -15.79 -32.36 -24.00
N LYS A 142 -16.86 -33.15 -24.08
CA LYS A 142 -17.97 -32.93 -25.04
C LYS A 142 -18.61 -31.57 -24.82
N ASP A 143 -18.99 -31.27 -23.57
CA ASP A 143 -19.60 -30.00 -23.19
C ASP A 143 -18.69 -28.79 -23.47
N TYR A 144 -17.38 -28.93 -23.21
CA TYR A 144 -16.39 -27.90 -23.52
C TYR A 144 -16.32 -27.62 -25.03
N LYS A 145 -16.25 -28.67 -25.86
CA LYS A 145 -16.17 -28.55 -27.32
C LYS A 145 -17.45 -27.97 -27.92
N GLU A 146 -18.62 -28.45 -27.50
CA GLU A 146 -19.91 -27.95 -27.97
C GLU A 146 -20.09 -26.46 -27.70
N GLU A 147 -19.74 -26.00 -26.50
CA GLU A 147 -19.82 -24.58 -26.15
C GLU A 147 -18.92 -23.71 -27.04
N GLU A 148 -17.72 -24.18 -27.35
CA GLU A 148 -16.81 -23.45 -28.23
C GLU A 148 -17.30 -23.47 -29.69
N THR A 149 -17.87 -24.57 -30.17
CA THR A 149 -18.47 -24.66 -31.51
C THR A 149 -19.65 -23.68 -31.68
N ILE A 150 -20.55 -23.63 -30.69
CA ILE A 150 -21.77 -22.81 -30.75
C ILE A 150 -21.45 -21.32 -30.69
N TYR A 151 -20.60 -20.92 -29.74
CA TYR A 151 -20.37 -19.50 -29.46
C TYR A 151 -19.09 -18.93 -30.06
N LYS A 152 -18.15 -19.78 -30.47
CA LYS A 152 -16.82 -19.40 -30.97
C LYS A 152 -16.17 -18.34 -30.07
N THR A 153 -16.33 -18.50 -28.76
CA THR A 153 -15.97 -17.46 -27.78
C THR A 153 -14.47 -17.21 -27.78
N SER A 154 -13.64 -18.21 -28.10
CA SER A 154 -12.20 -18.05 -28.28
C SER A 154 -11.83 -16.95 -29.29
N LYS A 155 -12.66 -16.70 -30.31
CA LYS A 155 -12.43 -15.64 -31.29
C LYS A 155 -12.44 -14.23 -30.67
N VAL A 156 -13.14 -14.04 -29.53
CA VAL A 156 -13.13 -12.77 -28.78
C VAL A 156 -11.73 -12.38 -28.35
N LYS A 157 -10.83 -13.35 -28.15
CA LYS A 157 -9.42 -13.10 -27.79
C LYS A 157 -8.74 -12.14 -28.76
N SER A 158 -9.07 -12.19 -30.05
CA SER A 158 -8.49 -11.32 -31.10
C SER A 158 -8.84 -9.84 -30.95
N ILE A 159 -9.94 -9.52 -30.26
CA ILE A 159 -10.43 -8.14 -30.07
C ILE A 159 -10.40 -7.71 -28.61
N ALA A 160 -9.89 -8.55 -27.70
CA ALA A 160 -9.84 -8.26 -26.28
C ALA A 160 -8.86 -7.12 -26.01
N ASP A 161 -9.24 -6.19 -25.12
CA ASP A 161 -8.35 -5.12 -24.66
C ASP A 161 -7.38 -5.64 -23.59
N LEU A 162 -7.76 -6.69 -22.86
CA LEU A 162 -6.91 -7.38 -21.89
C LEU A 162 -7.17 -8.89 -21.91
N ILE A 163 -6.09 -9.69 -21.95
CA ILE A 163 -6.14 -11.15 -21.82
C ILE A 163 -5.51 -11.53 -20.49
N LEU A 164 -6.22 -12.35 -19.70
CA LEU A 164 -5.76 -12.80 -18.39
C LEU A 164 -5.75 -14.32 -18.32
N ASP A 165 -4.63 -14.89 -17.89
CA ASP A 165 -4.54 -16.31 -17.56
C ASP A 165 -5.16 -16.57 -16.19
N THR A 166 -6.11 -17.49 -16.14
CA THR A 166 -6.79 -17.93 -14.92
C THR A 166 -6.49 -19.38 -14.57
N SER A 167 -5.45 -20.00 -15.15
CA SER A 167 -5.00 -21.36 -14.87
C SER A 167 -4.53 -21.57 -13.42
N GLY A 168 -4.02 -20.52 -12.78
CA GLY A 168 -3.59 -20.55 -11.38
C GLY A 168 -4.73 -20.83 -10.40
N LYS A 169 -4.36 -21.29 -9.19
CA LYS A 169 -5.30 -21.60 -8.11
C LYS A 169 -5.94 -20.35 -7.46
N ASP A 170 -5.35 -19.17 -7.64
CA ASP A 170 -5.81 -17.93 -7.00
C ASP A 170 -6.54 -16.99 -7.99
N PRO A 171 -7.88 -16.88 -7.90
CA PRO A 171 -8.68 -15.97 -8.73
C PRO A 171 -8.43 -14.48 -8.40
N MET A 172 -7.77 -14.14 -7.28
CA MET A 172 -7.40 -12.76 -6.96
C MET A 172 -6.29 -12.23 -7.86
N ARG A 173 -5.42 -13.08 -8.40
CA ARG A 173 -4.31 -12.65 -9.28
C ARG A 173 -4.83 -12.04 -10.60
N PRO A 174 -5.77 -12.68 -11.34
CA PRO A 174 -6.42 -12.07 -12.50
C PRO A 174 -7.23 -10.81 -12.17
N ALA A 175 -8.02 -10.82 -11.11
CA ALA A 175 -8.82 -9.64 -10.72
C ALA A 175 -7.92 -8.44 -10.39
N ALA A 176 -6.82 -8.64 -9.68
CA ALA A 176 -5.84 -7.59 -9.42
C ALA A 176 -5.12 -7.12 -10.68
N ALA A 177 -4.83 -8.00 -11.64
CA ALA A 177 -4.26 -7.63 -12.94
C ALA A 177 -5.21 -6.75 -13.75
N LEU A 178 -6.50 -7.08 -13.76
CA LEU A 178 -7.54 -6.27 -14.37
C LEU A 178 -7.68 -4.90 -13.68
N LEU A 179 -7.69 -4.86 -12.35
CA LEU A 179 -7.71 -3.59 -11.61
C LEU A 179 -6.49 -2.73 -11.92
N ARG A 180 -5.29 -3.32 -12.05
CA ARG A 180 -4.08 -2.61 -12.49
C ARG A 180 -4.21 -2.08 -13.92
N PHE A 181 -4.77 -2.89 -14.83
CA PHE A 181 -4.98 -2.54 -16.23
C PHE A 181 -6.01 -1.42 -16.41
N LEU A 182 -7.11 -1.45 -15.66
CA LEU A 182 -8.09 -0.38 -15.57
C LEU A 182 -7.50 0.94 -15.05
N GLY A 183 -6.29 0.86 -14.50
CA GLY A 183 -5.49 1.96 -14.02
C GLY A 183 -5.12 1.69 -12.57
N LYS A 184 -3.86 1.98 -12.23
CA LYS A 184 -3.40 2.25 -10.87
C LYS A 184 -4.47 3.03 -10.13
N TYR A 185 -5.38 2.34 -9.41
CA TYR A 185 -6.44 3.03 -8.70
C TYR A 185 -5.76 3.69 -7.51
N GLU A 186 -5.38 4.93 -7.77
CA GLU A 186 -4.48 5.74 -6.97
C GLU A 186 -5.31 6.82 -6.33
N CYS A 187 -4.97 7.12 -5.08
CA CYS A 187 -5.59 8.20 -4.34
C CYS A 187 -5.46 9.51 -5.13
N LYS A 188 -6.57 10.22 -5.32
CA LYS A 188 -6.57 11.55 -5.95
C LYS A 188 -5.66 12.54 -5.20
N LYS A 189 -5.48 12.36 -3.88
CA LYS A 189 -4.67 13.25 -3.02
C LYS A 189 -3.20 12.83 -2.90
N CYS A 190 -2.90 11.56 -2.62
CA CYS A 190 -1.52 11.10 -2.33
C CYS A 190 -1.05 10.00 -3.28
N VAL A 191 0.14 9.45 -3.05
CA VAL A 191 0.77 8.41 -3.90
C VAL A 191 0.30 6.97 -3.60
N ASN A 192 -0.60 6.78 -2.62
CA ASN A 192 -1.10 5.44 -2.30
C ASN A 192 -1.99 4.91 -3.42
N ASN A 193 -1.81 3.63 -3.76
CA ASN A 193 -2.62 2.91 -4.74
C ASN A 193 -2.95 1.49 -4.23
N ILE A 194 -3.83 0.79 -4.94
CA ILE A 194 -4.27 -0.58 -4.61
C ILE A 194 -3.22 -1.68 -4.87
N GLU A 195 -2.05 -1.39 -5.44
CA GLU A 195 -0.95 -2.38 -5.55
C GLU A 195 -0.41 -2.74 -4.17
N ASN A 196 -0.48 -1.78 -3.24
CA ASN A 196 -0.25 -2.00 -1.83
C ASN A 196 -1.51 -2.63 -1.19
N PRO A 197 -1.45 -3.90 -0.73
CA PRO A 197 -2.65 -4.65 -0.37
C PRO A 197 -3.38 -4.10 0.87
N VAL A 198 -2.69 -3.29 1.68
CA VAL A 198 -3.30 -2.63 2.86
C VAL A 198 -3.96 -1.29 2.52
N ILE A 199 -4.00 -0.89 1.24
CA ILE A 199 -4.63 0.35 0.78
C ILE A 199 -5.98 0.03 0.15
N SER A 200 -7.00 0.75 0.61
CA SER A 200 -8.30 0.83 -0.03
C SER A 200 -8.55 2.25 -0.49
N ILE A 201 -9.25 2.40 -1.61
CA ILE A 201 -9.66 3.69 -2.15
C ILE A 201 -11.19 3.73 -2.13
N ASP A 202 -11.76 4.78 -1.56
CA ASP A 202 -13.20 4.96 -1.45
C ASP A 202 -13.84 5.47 -2.75
N LYS A 203 -15.17 5.63 -2.74
CA LYS A 203 -15.95 6.15 -3.89
C LYS A 203 -15.56 7.57 -4.31
N ASP A 204 -14.98 8.36 -3.42
CA ASP A 204 -14.55 9.73 -3.72
C ASP A 204 -13.16 9.73 -4.38
N GLY A 205 -12.49 8.57 -4.45
CA GLY A 205 -11.14 8.40 -4.97
C GLY A 205 -10.06 8.72 -3.94
N LEU A 206 -10.36 8.69 -2.64
CA LEU A 206 -9.39 8.90 -1.57
C LEU A 206 -8.99 7.57 -0.94
N CYS A 207 -7.69 7.39 -0.64
CA CYS A 207 -7.29 6.27 0.19
C CYS A 207 -7.82 6.41 1.61
N GLN A 208 -7.97 5.30 2.33
CA GLN A 208 -8.52 5.29 3.69
C GLN A 208 -7.80 6.28 4.64
N THR A 209 -6.49 6.48 4.48
CA THR A 209 -5.73 7.47 5.25
C THR A 209 -6.09 8.91 4.89
N CYS A 210 -6.22 9.24 3.60
CA CYS A 210 -6.62 10.57 3.15
C CYS A 210 -8.07 10.89 3.53
N ALA A 211 -8.97 9.93 3.41
CA ALA A 211 -10.37 10.04 3.81
C ALA A 211 -10.50 10.28 5.33
N LEU A 212 -9.75 9.51 6.13
CA LEU A 212 -9.71 9.69 7.58
C LEU A 212 -9.11 11.05 7.96
N TYR A 213 -8.03 11.48 7.30
CA TYR A 213 -7.45 12.81 7.54
C TYR A 213 -8.45 13.92 7.20
N LYS A 214 -9.13 13.84 6.04
CA LYS A 214 -10.14 14.81 5.62
C LYS A 214 -11.28 14.94 6.64
N SER A 215 -11.71 13.84 7.23
CA SER A 215 -12.86 13.80 8.16
C SER A 215 -12.50 14.09 9.62
N LYS A 216 -11.29 13.78 10.07
CA LYS A 216 -10.91 13.85 11.50
C LYS A 216 -9.84 14.88 11.83
N PHE A 217 -9.20 15.50 10.84
CA PHE A 217 -8.24 16.55 11.11
C PHE A 217 -8.93 17.76 11.76
N ASN A 218 -8.46 18.17 12.93
CA ASN A 218 -9.06 19.27 13.70
C ASN A 218 -8.00 20.30 14.10
N PRO A 219 -7.97 21.50 13.48
CA PRO A 219 -7.03 22.56 13.81
C PRO A 219 -7.03 22.98 15.30
N LYS A 220 -8.17 22.86 16.00
CA LYS A 220 -8.26 23.19 17.43
C LYS A 220 -7.38 22.30 18.29
N VAL A 221 -7.20 21.03 17.91
CA VAL A 221 -6.29 20.09 18.60
C VAL A 221 -4.85 20.61 18.50
N PHE A 222 -4.40 21.00 17.31
CA PHE A 222 -3.04 21.50 17.09
C PHE A 222 -2.76 22.81 17.81
N ARG A 223 -3.74 23.73 17.91
CA ARG A 223 -3.57 24.95 18.73
C ARG A 223 -3.33 24.62 20.21
N LYS A 224 -4.08 23.66 20.76
CA LYS A 224 -3.89 23.19 22.15
C LYS A 224 -2.53 22.49 22.32
N GLU A 225 -2.16 21.61 21.38
CA GLU A 225 -0.86 20.93 21.39
C GLU A 225 0.31 21.92 21.27
N LEU A 226 0.17 22.97 20.46
CA LEU A 226 1.20 24.00 20.29
C LEU A 226 1.37 24.81 21.57
N LYS A 227 0.28 25.20 22.25
CA LYS A 227 0.33 25.86 23.57
C LYS A 227 1.00 24.96 24.60
N PHE A 228 0.61 23.68 24.66
CA PHE A 228 1.21 22.68 25.53
C PHE A 228 2.71 22.52 25.28
N PHE A 229 3.13 22.41 24.01
CA PHE A 229 4.52 22.29 23.60
C PHE A 229 5.33 23.54 23.99
N LYS A 230 4.85 24.74 23.67
CA LYS A 230 5.56 26.00 24.00
C LYS A 230 5.77 26.20 25.51
N ALA A 231 4.88 25.69 26.35
CA ALA A 231 5.05 25.77 27.81
C ALA A 231 6.34 25.09 28.33
N PHE A 232 6.92 24.15 27.57
CA PHE A 232 8.19 23.52 27.95
C PHE A 232 9.40 24.45 27.82
N ALA A 233 9.33 25.50 26.99
CA ALA A 233 10.42 26.47 26.84
C ALA A 233 10.75 27.18 28.16
N ASN A 234 9.75 27.39 29.01
CA ASN A 234 9.86 28.08 30.30
C ASN A 234 10.40 27.19 31.43
N ARG A 235 10.66 25.90 31.18
CA ARG A 235 11.20 25.01 32.22
C ARG A 235 12.63 25.40 32.57
N ARG A 236 12.97 25.30 33.86
CA ARG A 236 14.32 25.54 34.40
C ARG A 236 15.27 24.38 34.06
N GLY A 237 16.57 24.61 34.22
CA GLY A 237 17.63 23.64 33.95
C GLY A 237 18.38 23.90 32.64
N LYS A 238 19.54 23.24 32.49
CA LYS A 238 20.45 23.38 31.35
C LYS A 238 19.74 23.08 30.03
N TYR A 239 19.02 21.96 29.97
CA TYR A 239 18.25 21.53 28.80
C TYR A 239 16.77 21.35 29.16
N ASN A 240 15.88 21.84 28.30
CA ASN A 240 14.42 21.70 28.47
C ASN A 240 13.75 20.81 27.41
N ALA A 241 14.52 20.35 26.42
CA ALA A 241 14.08 19.42 25.39
C ALA A 241 15.27 18.61 24.87
N MET A 242 15.02 17.39 24.39
CA MET A 242 15.94 16.65 23.52
C MET A 242 15.45 16.77 22.07
N VAL A 243 16.36 16.95 21.11
CA VAL A 243 16.02 17.08 19.68
C VAL A 243 16.79 16.06 18.86
N GLY A 244 16.08 15.13 18.23
CA GLY A 244 16.70 14.10 17.41
C GLY A 244 17.14 14.67 16.06
N ILE A 245 18.44 14.59 15.77
CA ILE A 245 19.03 15.06 14.51
C ILE A 245 19.81 13.97 13.76
N SER A 246 19.72 14.00 12.44
CA SER A 246 20.50 13.14 11.53
C SER A 246 21.35 13.94 10.54
N GLY A 247 21.50 15.25 10.75
CA GLY A 247 22.12 16.18 9.78
C GLY A 247 21.29 16.43 8.51
N GLY A 248 20.18 15.71 8.36
CA GLY A 248 19.26 15.84 7.23
C GLY A 248 18.36 17.07 7.34
N LYS A 249 17.78 17.47 6.20
CA LYS A 249 17.02 18.71 6.04
C LYS A 249 15.97 18.97 7.13
N ASP A 250 15.18 17.95 7.47
CA ASP A 250 13.98 18.13 8.30
C ASP A 250 14.39 18.28 9.77
N SER A 251 15.35 17.46 10.22
CA SER A 251 15.86 17.54 11.57
C SER A 251 16.66 18.81 11.84
N THR A 252 17.46 19.27 10.86
CA THR A 252 18.22 20.51 11.00
C THR A 252 17.28 21.72 11.07
N ALA A 253 16.24 21.76 10.22
CA ALA A 253 15.24 22.82 10.28
C ALA A 253 14.44 22.79 11.59
N VAL A 254 14.16 21.60 12.15
CA VAL A 254 13.55 21.47 13.47
C VAL A 254 14.46 22.00 14.57
N LEU A 255 15.76 21.68 14.55
CA LEU A 255 16.71 22.18 15.54
C LEU A 255 16.78 23.72 15.52
N TYR A 256 16.89 24.32 14.33
CA TYR A 256 16.84 25.77 14.17
C TYR A 256 15.55 26.37 14.75
N ARG A 257 14.39 25.76 14.47
CA ARG A 257 13.09 26.24 15.02
C ARG A 257 13.03 26.14 16.53
N MET A 258 13.58 25.08 17.12
CA MET A 258 13.63 24.92 18.57
C MET A 258 14.38 26.07 19.23
N VAL A 259 15.57 26.41 18.72
CA VAL A 259 16.34 27.57 19.19
C VAL A 259 15.53 28.86 19.03
N LYS A 260 14.91 29.08 17.87
CA LYS A 260 14.06 30.27 17.63
C LYS A 260 12.80 30.34 18.48
N PHE A 261 12.32 29.22 19.00
CA PHE A 261 11.20 29.17 19.93
C PHE A 261 11.62 29.36 21.40
N GLY A 262 12.90 29.66 21.67
CA GLY A 262 13.42 29.90 23.02
C GLY A 262 13.70 28.62 23.82
N PHE A 263 13.77 27.46 23.16
CA PHE A 263 14.19 26.23 23.82
C PHE A 263 15.72 26.21 24.01
N ARG A 264 16.16 25.46 25.01
CA ARG A 264 17.56 25.09 25.24
C ARG A 264 17.68 23.59 24.96
N PRO A 265 17.76 23.18 23.68
CA PRO A 265 17.74 21.78 23.32
C PRO A 265 19.09 21.11 23.63
N LEU A 266 19.03 19.82 23.98
CA LEU A 266 20.13 18.88 23.79
C LEU A 266 19.87 18.14 22.47
N ALA A 267 20.68 18.39 21.45
CA ALA A 267 20.61 17.64 20.21
C ALA A 267 21.17 16.23 20.43
N PHE A 268 20.59 15.23 19.75
CA PHE A 268 21.12 13.87 19.82
C PHE A 268 20.97 13.13 18.50
N THR A 269 21.88 12.19 18.25
CA THR A 269 21.80 11.22 17.16
C THR A 269 21.89 9.82 17.73
N PHE A 270 20.84 9.03 17.52
CA PHE A 270 20.87 7.62 17.92
C PHE A 270 21.76 6.82 16.99
N ASP A 271 22.64 6.03 17.58
CA ASP A 271 23.42 5.02 16.91
C ASP A 271 22.80 3.64 17.13
N THR A 272 22.38 3.04 16.02
CA THR A 272 21.80 1.69 15.98
C THR A 272 22.74 0.68 15.33
N GLY A 273 23.93 1.13 14.89
CA GLY A 273 24.93 0.35 14.16
C GLY A 273 24.73 0.31 12.63
N TYR A 274 23.61 0.83 12.10
CA TYR A 274 23.31 0.79 10.65
C TYR A 274 22.99 2.17 10.05
N TYR A 275 23.50 3.25 10.65
CA TYR A 275 23.65 4.54 9.98
C TYR A 275 25.05 4.63 9.37
N SER A 276 25.16 5.33 8.25
CA SER A 276 26.47 5.66 7.66
C SER A 276 27.19 6.71 8.50
N ASP A 277 28.52 6.65 8.54
CA ASP A 277 29.34 7.52 9.41
C ASP A 277 29.13 9.01 9.16
N HIS A 278 28.89 9.40 7.89
CA HIS A 278 28.61 10.79 7.53
C HIS A 278 27.35 11.36 8.24
N ILE A 279 26.42 10.52 8.71
CA ILE A 279 25.25 10.97 9.47
C ILE A 279 25.67 11.54 10.82
N PHE A 280 26.66 10.93 11.47
CA PHE A 280 27.15 11.40 12.77
C PHE A 280 27.94 12.70 12.62
N SER A 281 28.89 12.76 11.68
CA SER A 281 29.69 13.98 11.47
C SER A 281 28.82 15.17 11.08
N ARG A 282 27.88 14.98 10.15
CA ARG A 282 26.94 16.04 9.75
C ARG A 282 25.99 16.46 10.86
N SER A 283 25.58 15.53 11.72
CA SER A 283 24.72 15.88 12.85
C SER A 283 25.46 16.77 13.84
N ALA A 284 26.71 16.42 14.15
CA ALA A 284 27.57 17.23 15.02
C ALA A 284 27.79 18.62 14.41
N GLU A 285 28.20 18.69 13.14
CA GLU A 285 28.42 19.94 12.40
C GLU A 285 27.17 20.85 12.43
N MET A 286 25.98 20.29 12.16
CA MET A 286 24.75 21.08 12.15
C MET A 286 24.33 21.56 13.55
N ALA A 287 24.66 20.82 14.59
CA ALA A 287 24.40 21.26 15.96
C ALA A 287 25.36 22.38 16.37
N GLU A 288 26.65 22.23 16.04
CA GLU A 288 27.69 23.24 16.25
C GLU A 288 27.37 24.56 15.54
N ASN A 289 27.01 24.50 14.25
CA ASN A 289 26.59 25.67 13.46
C ASN A 289 25.37 26.41 14.05
N LEU A 290 24.57 25.73 14.88
CA LEU A 290 23.40 26.31 15.55
C LEU A 290 23.67 26.64 17.02
N GLY A 291 24.90 26.45 17.52
CA GLY A 291 25.27 26.70 18.91
C GLY A 291 24.58 25.76 19.90
N VAL A 292 24.32 24.51 19.52
CA VAL A 292 23.59 23.53 20.34
C VAL A 292 24.48 22.35 20.70
N SER A 293 24.47 21.94 21.98
CA SER A 293 25.15 20.71 22.44
C SER A 293 24.58 19.47 21.74
N HIS A 294 25.46 18.56 21.31
CA HIS A 294 25.11 17.32 20.61
C HIS A 294 25.69 16.08 21.27
N GLU A 295 24.92 15.00 21.30
CA GLU A 295 25.36 13.68 21.76
C GLU A 295 25.05 12.59 20.73
N ARG A 296 26.06 11.76 20.41
CA ARG A 296 25.83 10.44 19.80
C ARG A 296 25.50 9.45 20.90
N ILE A 297 24.38 8.74 20.77
CA ILE A 297 23.90 7.81 21.80
C ILE A 297 23.75 6.42 21.21
N ASP A 298 24.53 5.46 21.72
CA ASP A 298 24.36 4.05 21.35
C ASP A 298 23.09 3.47 21.97
N ILE A 299 22.15 3.08 21.11
CA ILE A 299 20.87 2.49 21.52
C ILE A 299 20.80 0.98 21.31
N ARG A 300 21.90 0.30 20.96
CA ARG A 300 21.96 -1.17 20.86
C ARG A 300 21.67 -1.84 22.21
N THR A 301 21.94 -1.14 23.31
CA THR A 301 21.56 -1.51 24.68
C THR A 301 20.04 -1.63 24.88
N TYR A 302 19.22 -0.98 24.04
CA TYR A 302 17.75 -1.08 24.08
C TYR A 302 17.18 -2.22 23.24
N VAL A 303 18.02 -2.93 22.47
CA VAL A 303 17.59 -4.04 21.61
C VAL A 303 17.32 -5.27 22.48
N ARG A 304 16.05 -5.66 22.59
CA ARG A 304 15.66 -6.83 23.39
C ARG A 304 16.08 -8.12 22.68
N LYS A 305 16.26 -9.20 23.44
CA LYS A 305 16.49 -10.56 22.89
C LYS A 305 15.51 -10.90 21.76
N ILE A 306 14.22 -10.60 21.96
CA ILE A 306 13.20 -10.84 20.95
C ILE A 306 13.36 -10.01 19.67
N ASP A 307 13.84 -8.76 19.79
CA ASP A 307 14.09 -7.90 18.64
C ASP A 307 15.31 -8.41 17.85
N ARG A 308 16.33 -8.94 18.52
CA ARG A 308 17.48 -9.61 17.89
C ARG A 308 17.07 -10.85 17.09
N ILE A 309 16.13 -11.65 17.60
CA ILE A 309 15.56 -12.79 16.84
C ILE A 309 14.83 -12.29 15.58
N SER A 310 14.06 -11.20 15.69
CA SER A 310 13.44 -10.57 14.51
C SER A 310 14.46 -10.03 13.52
N TYR A 311 15.59 -9.47 13.95
CA TYR A 311 16.69 -9.07 13.06
C TYR A 311 17.25 -10.28 12.31
N ARG A 312 17.56 -11.37 13.02
CA ARG A 312 18.04 -12.63 12.41
C ARG A 312 17.06 -13.17 11.38
N LYS A 313 15.78 -13.35 11.75
CA LYS A 313 14.74 -13.82 10.82
C LYS A 313 14.57 -12.91 9.61
N THR A 314 14.76 -11.60 9.80
CA THR A 314 14.71 -10.63 8.69
C THR A 314 15.90 -10.84 7.75
N ALA A 315 17.12 -11.01 8.25
CA ALA A 315 18.27 -11.36 7.42
C ALA A 315 18.00 -12.63 6.60
N GLU A 316 17.60 -13.72 7.26
CA GLU A 316 17.27 -14.99 6.62
C GLU A 316 16.20 -14.85 5.52
N LEU A 317 15.13 -14.08 5.78
CA LEU A 317 14.09 -13.80 4.79
C LEU A 317 14.67 -13.11 3.54
N TYR A 318 15.57 -12.15 3.74
CA TYR A 318 16.18 -11.37 2.66
C TYR A 318 17.29 -12.13 1.93
N ASP A 319 17.80 -13.24 2.46
CA ASP A 319 18.78 -14.09 1.77
C ASP A 319 18.13 -15.05 0.77
N LEU A 320 16.85 -15.41 0.98
CA LEU A 320 16.15 -16.39 0.13
C LEU A 320 16.12 -16.00 -1.36
N PRO A 321 16.33 -16.93 -2.30
CA PRO A 321 16.31 -16.64 -3.73
C PRO A 321 14.92 -16.22 -4.22
N TYR A 322 14.88 -15.45 -5.32
CA TYR A 322 13.62 -15.01 -5.92
C TYR A 322 12.76 -16.21 -6.34
N SER A 323 11.49 -16.20 -5.92
CA SER A 323 10.48 -17.17 -6.33
C SER A 323 9.07 -16.60 -6.12
N ASP A 324 8.07 -17.14 -6.82
CA ASP A 324 6.65 -16.78 -6.63
C ASP A 324 6.19 -17.05 -5.19
N LYS A 325 6.69 -18.14 -4.58
CA LYS A 325 6.43 -18.46 -3.16
C LYS A 325 7.00 -17.38 -2.23
N LEU A 326 8.22 -16.91 -2.49
CA LEU A 326 8.81 -15.82 -1.72
C LEU A 326 8.04 -14.51 -1.92
N GLN A 327 7.56 -14.26 -3.14
CA GLN A 327 6.73 -13.09 -3.44
C GLN A 327 5.47 -13.07 -2.59
N ALA A 328 4.71 -14.18 -2.56
CA ALA A 328 3.53 -14.31 -1.73
C ALA A 328 3.84 -14.14 -0.23
N ARG A 329 4.95 -14.77 0.23
CA ARG A 329 5.42 -14.64 1.62
C ARG A 329 5.77 -13.20 1.99
N PHE A 330 6.44 -12.44 1.12
CA PHE A 330 6.74 -11.03 1.35
C PHE A 330 5.48 -10.17 1.47
N ARG A 331 4.46 -10.44 0.65
CA ARG A 331 3.17 -9.72 0.74
C ARG A 331 2.46 -10.01 2.06
N GLY A 332 2.37 -11.28 2.47
CA GLY A 332 1.79 -11.68 3.75
C GLY A 332 2.52 -11.04 4.95
N LEU A 333 3.86 -11.15 4.98
CA LEU A 333 4.66 -10.57 6.05
C LEU A 333 4.62 -9.03 6.10
N TYR A 334 4.41 -8.38 4.95
CA TYR A 334 4.22 -6.93 4.90
C TYR A 334 2.91 -6.50 5.58
N GLU A 335 1.85 -7.28 5.42
CA GLU A 335 0.57 -7.06 6.09
C GLU A 335 0.70 -7.36 7.59
N GLU A 336 1.17 -8.55 7.94
CA GLU A 336 1.38 -9.03 9.32
C GLU A 336 2.30 -8.10 10.12
N GLY A 337 3.38 -7.58 9.52
CA GLY A 337 4.31 -6.66 10.18
C GLY A 337 3.64 -5.39 10.73
N ARG A 338 2.46 -5.01 10.22
CA ARG A 338 1.66 -3.88 10.71
C ARG A 338 0.96 -4.16 12.04
N GLU A 339 0.81 -5.42 12.43
CA GLU A 339 0.18 -5.80 13.69
C GLU A 339 1.23 -5.96 14.81
N HIS A 340 2.48 -6.24 14.43
CA HIS A 340 3.54 -6.62 15.37
C HIS A 340 4.68 -5.59 15.57
N TYR A 341 4.56 -4.37 15.03
CA TYR A 341 5.60 -3.33 15.16
C TYR A 341 5.56 -2.53 16.48
N SER A 342 4.57 -2.78 17.35
CA SER A 342 4.44 -2.11 18.64
C SER A 342 5.60 -2.46 19.59
N VAL A 343 6.06 -1.50 20.40
CA VAL A 343 7.07 -1.74 21.45
C VAL A 343 6.61 -2.72 22.53
N LYS A 344 5.30 -2.95 22.65
CA LYS A 344 4.70 -3.92 23.57
C LYS A 344 4.63 -5.32 22.96
N CYS A 345 4.93 -5.48 21.68
CA CYS A 345 4.82 -6.76 21.00
C CYS A 345 5.86 -7.75 21.54
N GLY A 346 5.39 -8.96 21.84
CA GLY A 346 6.15 -10.13 22.26
C GLY A 346 6.33 -11.18 21.17
N HIS A 347 6.16 -10.82 19.89
CA HIS A 347 6.39 -11.73 18.76
C HIS A 347 7.75 -11.48 18.10
N SER A 348 8.38 -12.56 17.62
CA SER A 348 9.65 -12.55 16.88
C SER A 348 9.43 -12.93 15.42
N ILE A 349 8.85 -12.02 14.63
CA ILE A 349 8.63 -12.22 13.18
C ILE A 349 9.68 -11.47 12.36
N PRO A 350 9.97 -11.88 11.12
CA PRO A 350 10.74 -11.05 10.19
C PRO A 350 9.92 -9.84 9.73
N PHE A 351 10.60 -8.75 9.36
CA PHE A 351 9.94 -7.52 8.89
C PHE A 351 10.37 -7.17 7.46
N VAL A 352 9.39 -7.09 6.56
CA VAL A 352 9.63 -6.57 5.21
C VAL A 352 9.94 -5.07 5.26
N ARG A 353 9.21 -4.29 6.05
CA ARG A 353 9.56 -2.87 6.29
C ARG A 353 10.53 -2.77 7.46
N THR A 354 11.81 -2.61 7.16
CA THR A 354 12.89 -2.49 8.16
C THR A 354 12.63 -1.43 9.24
N CYS A 355 12.02 -0.29 8.86
CA CYS A 355 11.66 0.77 9.81
C CYS A 355 10.67 0.33 10.91
N GLN A 356 9.84 -0.70 10.66
CA GLN A 356 8.94 -1.25 11.69
C GLN A 356 9.73 -1.97 12.78
N LEU A 357 10.78 -2.72 12.42
CA LEU A 357 11.65 -3.38 13.37
C LEU A 357 12.48 -2.36 14.17
N CYS A 358 13.09 -1.39 13.48
CA CYS A 358 13.82 -0.29 14.13
C CYS A 358 12.94 0.48 15.15
N ARG A 359 11.64 0.68 14.84
CA ARG A 359 10.67 1.35 15.72
C ARG A 359 10.52 0.68 17.10
N ARG A 360 10.70 -0.65 17.19
CA ARG A 360 10.66 -1.40 18.46
C ARG A 360 11.78 -1.01 19.41
N VAL A 361 12.91 -0.54 18.86
CA VAL A 361 14.10 -0.10 19.60
C VAL A 361 14.03 1.41 19.90
N VAL A 362 13.91 2.25 18.86
CA VAL A 362 14.05 3.72 18.99
C VAL A 362 13.02 4.35 19.93
N ILE A 363 11.77 3.83 19.98
CA ILE A 363 10.75 4.38 20.89
C ILE A 363 11.11 4.13 22.36
N ARG A 364 11.74 2.99 22.66
CA ARG A 364 12.21 2.68 24.02
C ARG A 364 13.38 3.59 24.39
N ALA A 365 14.31 3.78 23.45
CA ALA A 365 15.45 4.66 23.64
C ALA A 365 15.03 6.12 23.86
N TYR A 366 14.04 6.65 23.11
CA TYR A 366 13.52 8.01 23.36
C TYR A 366 13.03 8.18 24.79
N TYR A 367 12.34 7.18 25.34
CA TYR A 367 11.89 7.25 26.74
C TYR A 367 13.05 7.13 27.72
N GLY A 368 13.90 6.11 27.56
CA GLY A 368 14.98 5.82 28.49
C GLY A 368 16.02 6.95 28.56
N GLU A 369 16.47 7.44 27.41
CA GLU A 369 17.49 8.49 27.32
C GLU A 369 16.98 9.85 27.81
N ALA A 370 15.70 10.15 27.61
CA ALA A 370 15.09 11.36 28.14
C ALA A 370 14.95 11.30 29.67
N VAL A 371 14.50 10.17 30.22
CA VAL A 371 14.42 9.97 31.67
C VAL A 371 15.79 10.04 32.35
N LYS A 372 16.82 9.41 31.76
CA LYS A 372 18.21 9.47 32.28
C LYS A 372 18.72 10.91 32.43
N ARG A 373 18.26 11.82 31.57
CA ARG A 373 18.68 13.23 31.54
C ARG A 373 17.71 14.16 32.28
N GLY A 374 16.66 13.63 32.92
CA GLY A 374 15.63 14.44 33.57
C GLY A 374 14.81 15.31 32.61
N ILE A 375 14.74 14.93 31.32
CA ILE A 375 14.04 15.67 30.27
C ILE A 375 12.74 14.95 29.92
N ASN A 376 11.62 15.69 29.86
CA ASN A 376 10.31 15.09 29.58
C ASN A 376 9.79 15.41 28.17
N LEU A 377 10.62 16.00 27.31
CA LEU A 377 10.25 16.41 25.96
C LEU A 377 11.31 15.96 24.95
N VAL A 378 10.90 15.17 23.96
CA VAL A 378 11.72 14.76 22.81
C VAL A 378 11.06 15.27 21.55
N VAL A 379 11.81 15.96 20.69
CA VAL A 379 11.31 16.56 19.46
C VAL A 379 11.99 15.93 18.25
N LEU A 380 11.20 15.58 17.24
CA LEU A 380 11.67 14.86 16.05
C LEU A 380 11.38 15.62 14.77
N GLY A 381 12.29 15.50 13.80
CA GLY A 381 12.18 16.03 12.44
C GLY A 381 11.24 15.27 11.50
N ILE A 382 10.72 14.11 11.90
CA ILE A 382 9.82 13.33 11.04
C ILE A 382 8.41 13.93 11.03
N ASN A 383 7.87 14.19 9.85
CA ASN A 383 6.49 14.61 9.67
C ASN A 383 5.54 13.40 9.83
N GLU A 384 5.20 13.10 11.09
CA GLU A 384 4.36 11.96 11.48
C GLU A 384 3.24 12.38 12.42
N TRP A 385 2.08 11.76 12.26
CA TRP A 385 0.97 11.85 13.21
C TRP A 385 0.93 10.63 14.14
N THR A 386 0.25 10.81 15.26
CA THR A 386 -0.02 9.77 16.24
C THR A 386 -1.51 9.77 16.60
N GLY A 387 -1.96 8.84 17.45
CA GLY A 387 -3.34 8.81 17.93
C GLY A 387 -4.37 8.15 17.00
N LEU A 388 -3.96 7.61 15.85
CA LEU A 388 -4.88 6.97 14.89
C LEU A 388 -5.75 5.86 15.49
N SER A 389 -5.23 5.09 16.46
CA SER A 389 -6.02 4.04 17.15
C SER A 389 -7.19 4.61 17.96
N ARG A 390 -7.23 5.92 18.20
CA ARG A 390 -8.31 6.66 18.87
C ARG A 390 -9.08 7.55 17.87
N ASN A 391 -8.96 7.28 16.58
CA ASN A 391 -9.57 8.06 15.49
C ASN A 391 -9.25 9.56 15.55
N ASN A 392 -8.04 9.91 16.01
CA ASN A 392 -7.59 11.30 16.13
C ASN A 392 -6.20 11.51 15.49
N PHE A 393 -5.94 12.72 15.00
CA PHE A 393 -4.62 13.14 14.52
C PHE A 393 -3.98 14.08 15.54
N THR A 394 -2.88 13.65 16.12
CA THR A 394 -2.11 14.40 17.12
C THR A 394 -0.63 14.37 16.76
N ALA A 395 0.09 15.47 16.98
CA ALA A 395 1.54 15.53 16.78
C ALA A 395 2.35 15.06 18.00
N ILE A 396 1.69 14.81 19.13
CA ILE A 396 2.32 14.53 20.42
C ILE A 396 1.95 13.14 20.94
N ARG A 397 2.94 12.27 21.07
CA ARG A 397 2.80 10.97 21.73
C ARG A 397 3.28 11.06 23.17
N LYS A 398 2.40 10.78 24.13
CA LYS A 398 2.76 10.58 25.54
C LYS A 398 3.27 9.15 25.76
N LEU A 399 4.49 9.01 26.26
CA LEU A 399 5.08 7.75 26.72
C LEU A 399 5.10 7.74 28.26
N LYS A 400 4.38 6.79 28.87
CA LYS A 400 4.42 6.52 30.32
C LYS A 400 4.33 5.00 30.55
N PRO A 401 5.40 4.25 30.25
CA PRO A 401 5.41 2.79 30.39
C PRO A 401 5.45 2.33 31.86
N PHE A 402 5.97 3.14 32.79
CA PHE A 402 6.06 2.81 34.21
C PHE A 402 5.22 3.78 35.05
N LYS A 403 4.51 3.28 36.07
CA LYS A 403 3.60 4.09 36.92
C LYS A 403 4.37 5.15 37.72
N ASN A 404 5.51 4.76 38.27
CA ASN A 404 6.40 5.50 39.18
C ASN A 404 7.49 6.32 38.47
N LYS A 405 7.46 6.42 37.13
CA LYS A 405 8.40 7.24 36.36
C LYS A 405 7.65 8.36 35.62
N PRO A 406 8.32 9.49 35.33
CA PRO A 406 7.69 10.59 34.61
C PRO A 406 7.25 10.18 33.21
N ALA A 407 6.29 10.94 32.68
CA ALA A 407 5.90 10.83 31.28
C ALA A 407 6.88 11.62 30.40
N VAL A 408 7.22 11.05 29.25
CA VAL A 408 7.99 11.72 28.19
C VAL A 408 7.07 11.97 27.00
N TYR A 409 7.10 13.19 26.48
CA TYR A 409 6.29 13.61 25.33
C TYR A 409 7.16 13.64 24.08
N ILE A 410 6.79 12.83 23.08
CA ILE A 410 7.44 12.80 21.76
C ILE A 410 6.66 13.70 20.81
N VAL A 411 7.28 14.75 20.31
CA VAL A 411 6.67 15.76 19.45
C VAL A 411 7.22 15.64 18.03
N HIS A 412 6.32 15.42 17.08
CA HIS A 412 6.62 15.48 15.65
C HIS A 412 6.44 16.91 15.17
N LEU A 413 7.47 17.74 15.32
CA LEU A 413 7.34 19.19 15.18
C LEU A 413 6.83 19.64 13.80
N PRO A 414 7.29 19.08 12.66
CA PRO A 414 6.79 19.47 11.35
C PRO A 414 5.28 19.28 11.21
N PHE A 415 4.75 18.20 11.80
CA PHE A 415 3.31 17.96 11.82
C PHE A 415 2.60 18.90 12.80
N LEU A 416 3.17 19.16 13.99
CA LEU A 416 2.57 20.07 14.97
C LEU A 416 2.36 21.49 14.39
N ILE A 417 3.36 22.01 13.68
CA ILE A 417 3.33 23.37 13.11
C ILE A 417 2.82 23.41 11.66
N GLN A 418 2.38 22.26 11.12
CA GLN A 418 1.90 22.13 9.74
C GLN A 418 2.89 22.67 8.69
N ALA A 419 4.19 22.41 8.94
CA ALA A 419 5.28 22.90 8.10
C ALA A 419 5.09 22.49 6.64
N LYS A 420 5.71 23.25 5.73
CA LYS A 420 5.84 22.92 4.31
C LYS A 420 7.30 22.74 3.95
N ILE A 421 7.57 21.98 2.89
CA ILE A 421 8.93 21.81 2.39
C ILE A 421 9.56 23.16 2.01
N GLY A 422 8.77 24.10 1.48
CA GLY A 422 9.24 25.46 1.18
C GLY A 422 9.75 26.21 2.41
N ASP A 423 9.09 26.06 3.57
CA ASP A 423 9.55 26.67 4.82
C ASP A 423 10.87 26.06 5.29
N THR A 424 10.99 24.73 5.11
CA THR A 424 12.22 23.99 5.43
C THR A 424 13.36 24.49 4.55
N GLN A 425 13.17 24.60 3.23
CA GLN A 425 14.17 25.11 2.30
C GLN A 425 14.63 26.54 2.63
N LYS A 426 13.71 27.44 3.02
CA LYS A 426 14.05 28.80 3.45
C LYS A 426 14.99 28.79 4.66
N ILE A 427 14.72 27.92 5.64
CA ILE A 427 15.58 27.77 6.82
C ILE A 427 16.96 27.22 6.41
N LEU A 428 17.00 26.16 5.61
CA LEU A 428 18.25 25.54 5.17
C LEU A 428 19.17 26.53 4.46
N ARG A 429 18.63 27.35 3.55
CA ARG A 429 19.40 28.41 2.88
C ARG A 429 19.97 29.42 3.87
N LYS A 430 19.18 29.82 4.87
CA LYS A 430 19.60 30.80 5.88
C LYS A 430 20.77 30.31 6.73
N ILE A 431 20.84 29.02 7.01
CA ILE A 431 21.88 28.42 7.86
C ILE A 431 23.03 27.81 7.04
N GLY A 432 23.08 28.06 5.72
CA GLY A 432 24.14 27.53 4.85
C GLY A 432 24.12 26.01 4.67
N TRP A 433 23.01 25.33 4.96
CA TRP A 433 22.91 23.87 4.78
C TRP A 433 22.97 23.52 3.30
N LYS A 434 23.85 22.58 2.95
CA LYS A 434 24.04 22.09 1.58
C LYS A 434 23.48 20.68 1.41
N GLU A 435 22.87 20.44 0.26
CA GLU A 435 22.43 19.11 -0.14
C GLU A 435 23.65 18.19 -0.35
N PRO A 436 23.66 16.98 0.23
CA PRO A 436 24.78 16.06 0.05
C PRO A 436 24.92 15.61 -1.39
N ARG A 437 26.16 15.37 -1.79
CA ARG A 437 26.46 14.84 -3.12
C ARG A 437 25.75 13.51 -3.34
N GLY A 438 24.91 13.44 -4.38
CA GLY A 438 24.22 12.22 -4.80
C GLY A 438 22.85 11.96 -4.13
N GLU A 439 22.48 12.77 -3.13
CA GLU A 439 21.17 12.75 -2.49
C GLU A 439 20.22 13.75 -3.15
N LEU A 440 18.92 13.50 -3.08
CA LEU A 440 17.87 14.48 -3.36
C LEU A 440 17.25 14.96 -2.05
N LEU A 441 16.72 16.18 -2.06
CA LEU A 441 16.03 16.77 -0.92
C LEU A 441 14.91 15.88 -0.36
N ILE A 442 14.18 15.19 -1.24
CA ILE A 442 13.07 14.30 -0.87
C ILE A 442 13.36 12.91 -1.43
N GLU A 443 13.63 11.98 -0.54
CA GLU A 443 13.94 10.58 -0.86
C GLU A 443 13.21 9.62 0.08
N SER A 444 13.37 8.32 -0.17
CA SER A 444 12.93 7.28 0.74
C SER A 444 13.85 7.19 1.97
N ASN A 445 13.46 6.39 2.96
CA ASN A 445 14.31 6.16 4.15
C ASN A 445 15.64 5.46 3.82
N ALA A 446 15.80 4.88 2.62
CA ALA A 446 17.03 4.24 2.17
C ALA A 446 18.18 5.24 1.94
N ASN A 447 17.89 6.54 1.88
CA ASN A 447 18.93 7.54 1.82
C ASN A 447 19.81 7.51 3.09
N SER A 448 19.25 7.63 4.28
CA SER A 448 20.09 7.75 5.50
C SER A 448 20.36 6.42 6.20
N CYS A 449 19.52 5.40 6.03
CA CYS A 449 19.59 4.14 6.80
C CYS A 449 20.10 2.99 5.94
N LEU A 450 21.26 2.41 6.30
CA LEU A 450 21.88 1.31 5.56
C LEU A 450 21.02 0.04 5.58
N PHE A 451 20.30 -0.22 6.68
CA PHE A 451 19.38 -1.35 6.76
C PHE A 451 18.18 -1.18 5.81
N ALA A 452 17.61 0.01 5.72
CA ALA A 452 16.57 0.31 4.73
C ALA A 452 17.11 0.24 3.30
N ARG A 453 18.34 0.73 3.09
CA ARG A 453 19.01 0.73 1.79
C ARG A 453 19.25 -0.69 1.24
N ALA A 454 19.80 -1.58 2.07
CA ALA A 454 20.03 -2.99 1.71
C ALA A 454 18.73 -3.74 1.38
N ALA A 455 17.63 -3.40 2.08
CA ALA A 455 16.35 -4.08 1.90
C ALA A 455 15.52 -3.57 0.69
N GLU A 456 15.66 -2.29 0.33
CA GLU A 456 14.69 -1.57 -0.51
C GLU A 456 14.43 -2.23 -1.87
N ASN A 457 15.49 -2.55 -2.62
CA ASN A 457 15.35 -3.04 -4.00
C ASN A 457 14.63 -4.40 -4.04
N LYS A 458 15.03 -5.34 -3.18
CA LYS A 458 14.42 -6.67 -3.09
C LYS A 458 12.98 -6.59 -2.60
N ALA A 459 12.73 -5.78 -1.57
CA ALA A 459 11.39 -5.53 -1.05
C ALA A 459 10.47 -4.95 -2.14
N ARG A 460 10.93 -3.91 -2.85
CA ARG A 460 10.17 -3.28 -3.95
C ARG A 460 9.82 -4.28 -5.05
N LYS A 461 10.78 -5.12 -5.46
CA LYS A 461 10.57 -6.13 -6.51
C LYS A 461 9.55 -7.19 -6.08
N LEU A 462 9.68 -7.73 -4.87
CA LEU A 462 8.78 -8.79 -4.35
C LEU A 462 7.38 -8.23 -4.01
N LEU A 463 7.29 -7.01 -3.49
CA LEU A 463 6.01 -6.38 -3.20
C LEU A 463 5.28 -5.88 -4.45
N GLY A 464 5.99 -5.61 -5.55
CA GLY A 464 5.41 -4.97 -6.74
C GLY A 464 5.00 -3.50 -6.52
N PHE A 465 5.37 -2.91 -5.39
CA PHE A 465 5.22 -1.49 -5.07
C PHE A 465 6.35 -1.07 -4.10
N HIS A 466 6.56 0.23 -3.93
CA HIS A 466 7.63 0.73 -3.06
C HIS A 466 7.23 0.65 -1.57
N PRO A 467 8.04 0.04 -0.69
CA PRO A 467 7.68 -0.17 0.73
C PRO A 467 7.54 1.14 1.54
N ASP A 468 8.04 2.25 1.02
CA ASP A 468 7.95 3.59 1.65
C ASP A 468 6.77 4.44 1.16
N SER A 469 5.95 3.90 0.24
CA SER A 469 4.79 4.60 -0.35
C SER A 469 3.83 5.17 0.70
N THR A 470 3.56 4.44 1.79
CA THR A 470 2.66 4.92 2.84
C THR A 470 3.22 6.10 3.63
N ARG A 471 4.55 6.18 3.81
CA ARG A 471 5.19 7.29 4.53
C ARG A 471 5.13 8.56 3.68
N LEU A 472 5.57 8.48 2.43
CA LEU A 472 5.50 9.62 1.50
C LEU A 472 4.05 10.02 1.21
N GLY A 473 3.15 9.04 1.11
CA GLY A 473 1.71 9.28 1.03
C GLY A 473 1.19 10.12 2.19
N ARG A 474 1.64 9.84 3.42
CA ARG A 474 1.32 10.66 4.61
C ARG A 474 1.83 12.10 4.47
N GLU A 475 3.06 12.30 4.00
CA GLU A 475 3.62 13.65 3.86
C GLU A 475 2.85 14.48 2.84
N VAL A 476 2.39 13.86 1.75
CA VAL A 476 1.47 14.48 0.79
C VAL A 476 0.10 14.73 1.41
N THR A 477 -0.42 13.80 2.23
CA THR A 477 -1.70 13.97 2.93
C THR A 477 -1.70 15.20 3.84
N ALA A 478 -0.60 15.44 4.57
CA ALA A 478 -0.37 16.60 5.42
C ALA A 478 0.06 17.86 4.63
N SER A 479 0.10 17.77 3.30
CA SER A 479 0.56 18.82 2.39
C SER A 479 1.96 19.32 2.73
N PHE A 480 2.85 18.48 3.24
CA PHE A 480 4.25 18.84 3.54
C PHE A 480 5.10 18.88 2.26
N ILE A 481 4.89 17.90 1.39
CA ILE A 481 5.46 17.80 0.04
C ILE A 481 4.34 17.62 -0.99
N SER A 482 4.64 17.90 -2.26
CA SER A 482 3.72 17.63 -3.37
C SER A 482 3.66 16.14 -3.72
N LYS A 483 2.57 15.74 -4.37
CA LYS A 483 2.41 14.37 -4.90
C LYS A 483 3.51 14.02 -5.90
N GLU A 484 3.91 14.97 -6.74
CA GLU A 484 4.98 14.81 -7.73
C GLU A 484 6.34 14.58 -7.06
N GLN A 485 6.66 15.37 -6.04
CA GLN A 485 7.89 15.19 -5.25
C GLN A 485 7.97 13.80 -4.62
N ALA A 486 6.85 13.33 -4.05
CA ALA A 486 6.76 11.97 -3.52
C ALA A 486 6.95 10.90 -4.61
N LEU A 487 6.36 11.06 -5.79
CA LEU A 487 6.56 10.13 -6.91
C LEU A 487 8.01 10.11 -7.40
N LYS A 488 8.68 11.27 -7.45
CA LYS A 488 10.11 11.36 -7.78
C LYS A 488 10.96 10.61 -6.75
N ALA A 489 10.68 10.81 -5.46
CA ALA A 489 11.35 10.10 -4.37
C ALA A 489 11.19 8.57 -4.47
N LEU A 490 9.99 8.07 -4.81
CA LEU A 490 9.73 6.63 -4.99
C LEU A 490 10.42 6.02 -6.24
N ARG A 491 10.83 6.85 -7.20
CA ARG A 491 11.54 6.41 -8.41
C ARG A 491 13.04 6.32 -8.21
N LYS A 492 13.61 7.12 -7.30
CA LYS A 492 15.05 7.08 -6.95
C LYS A 492 15.43 5.66 -6.55
N ARG A 493 16.57 5.20 -7.08
CA ARG A 493 17.19 3.93 -6.71
C ARG A 493 18.36 4.22 -5.79
N HIS A 494 18.49 3.44 -4.72
CA HIS A 494 19.62 3.48 -3.83
C HIS A 494 20.43 2.19 -4.05
N GLY A 495 21.53 2.31 -4.79
CA GLY A 495 22.48 1.21 -4.96
C GLY A 495 23.21 0.94 -3.67
N TYR A 496 23.39 -0.34 -3.32
CA TYR A 496 24.13 -0.74 -2.13
C TYR A 496 24.62 -2.17 -2.28
N SER A 497 25.89 -2.40 -1.96
CA SER A 497 26.57 -3.70 -2.15
C SER A 497 26.29 -4.70 -1.03
N TYR A 498 26.10 -4.23 0.20
CA TYR A 498 25.89 -5.11 1.33
C TYR A 498 24.44 -5.63 1.39
N SER A 499 24.33 -6.92 1.66
CA SER A 499 23.09 -7.61 2.00
C SER A 499 22.51 -7.12 3.33
N VAL A 500 21.25 -7.46 3.58
CA VAL A 500 20.62 -7.19 4.87
C VAL A 500 21.36 -7.88 6.02
N ARG A 501 21.84 -9.11 5.80
CA ARG A 501 22.63 -9.86 6.78
C ARG A 501 23.90 -9.11 7.18
N GLU A 502 24.72 -8.76 6.20
CA GLU A 502 26.00 -8.07 6.45
C GLU A 502 25.81 -6.74 7.18
N VAL A 503 24.76 -5.97 6.83
CA VAL A 503 24.45 -4.73 7.54
C VAL A 503 24.12 -4.98 9.01
N LEU A 504 23.32 -6.01 9.30
CA LEU A 504 22.87 -6.30 10.67
C LEU A 504 23.99 -6.93 11.53
N GLU A 505 24.87 -7.71 10.92
CA GLU A 505 26.07 -8.26 11.56
C GLU A 505 27.07 -7.15 11.89
N LYS A 506 27.39 -6.28 10.93
CA LYS A 506 28.24 -5.09 11.17
C LYS A 506 27.66 -4.16 12.25
N ALA A 507 26.34 -4.06 12.33
CA ALA A 507 25.67 -3.28 13.36
C ALA A 507 25.74 -3.89 14.78
N GLY A 508 26.04 -5.20 14.90
CA GLY A 508 26.06 -5.91 16.19
C GLY A 508 24.67 -6.11 16.82
N VAL A 509 23.61 -6.15 16.00
CA VAL A 509 22.21 -6.24 16.47
C VAL A 509 21.60 -7.64 16.34
N THR A 510 22.31 -8.58 15.73
CA THR A 510 21.93 -10.00 15.68
C THR A 510 22.44 -10.76 16.92
N ILE A 511 21.97 -11.99 17.10
CA ILE A 511 22.57 -12.99 18.01
C ILE A 511 23.17 -14.04 17.09
N ALA A 512 24.41 -14.46 17.35
CA ALA A 512 25.02 -15.61 16.67
C ALA A 512 24.18 -16.87 16.94
N LEU A 513 24.16 -17.82 16.01
CA LEU A 513 23.55 -19.11 16.31
C LEU A 513 24.33 -19.76 17.47
N PRO A 514 23.65 -20.33 18.48
CA PRO A 514 24.32 -21.29 19.36
C PRO A 514 24.87 -22.46 18.56
#